data_AF-A0A1V5F0M0-F1
#
_entry.id   AF-A0A1V5F0M0-F1
#
_cell.length_a   1.000
_cell.length_b   1.000
_cell.length_c   1.000
_cell.angle_alpha   90.00
_cell.angle_beta   90.00
_cell.angle_gamma   90.00
#
_symmetry.space_group_name_H-M   'P 1'
#
loop_
_entity.id
_entity.type
_entity.pdbx_description
1 polymer ?
#
loop_
_entity_poly.entity_id
_entity_poly.type
_entity_poly.pdbx_seq_one_letter_code
_entity_poly.pdbx_strand_id
1 'polypeptide(L)'
;MARLSGMPSVPRLVAVCEDGGYVMERLDADRMPHLRHSALSPAFFDELLGEIQAMHARGVAHGDLRRKNILVSAADQRPKLIDYGTAILLPAGAGWLRSYPWRQARRIDLLHYAKLKQYYLPGSLDERERRWLADAPWHYRIGGLWRERFYRPLKWRNIRKAFRKLRARLARLFGAPKRPKSD
;
A
#
# COMPACT_ATOMS: atom_id res chain seq x y z
N MET A 1 -1.56 4.48 -8.01
CA MET A 1 -0.39 4.45 -8.90
C MET A 1 0.01 5.82 -9.40
N ALA A 2 -0.87 6.65 -9.99
CA ALA A 2 -0.48 7.99 -10.47
C ALA A 2 0.26 8.86 -9.42
N ARG A 3 -0.21 8.86 -8.16
CA ARG A 3 0.46 9.58 -7.05
C ARG A 3 1.85 9.05 -6.68
N LEU A 4 2.18 7.83 -7.07
CA LEU A 4 3.46 7.18 -6.80
C LEU A 4 4.37 7.20 -8.03
N SER A 5 3.96 7.88 -9.11
CA SER A 5 4.77 7.99 -10.31
C SER A 5 6.12 8.65 -9.98
N GLY A 6 7.19 8.10 -10.55
CA GLY A 6 8.57 8.54 -10.32
C GLY A 6 9.21 8.03 -9.02
N MET A 7 8.52 7.23 -8.19
CA MET A 7 9.18 6.58 -7.05
C MET A 7 9.99 5.37 -7.52
N PRO A 8 11.32 5.30 -7.25
CA PRO A 8 12.16 4.18 -7.68
C PRO A 8 11.73 2.81 -7.11
N SER A 9 11.13 2.80 -5.92
CA SER A 9 10.66 1.59 -5.26
C SER A 9 9.34 1.03 -5.83
N VAL A 10 8.65 1.77 -6.69
CA VAL A 10 7.30 1.41 -7.16
C VAL A 10 7.34 1.07 -8.64
N PRO A 11 6.94 -0.15 -9.05
CA PRO A 11 6.93 -0.50 -10.46
C PRO A 11 6.00 0.42 -11.25
N ARG A 12 6.46 0.86 -12.43
CA ARG A 12 5.69 1.75 -13.28
C ARG A 12 4.41 1.07 -13.77
N LEU A 13 3.28 1.74 -13.62
CA LEU A 13 2.04 1.33 -14.27
C LEU A 13 2.14 1.64 -15.78
N VAL A 14 2.08 0.60 -16.61
CA VAL A 14 2.19 0.72 -18.07
C VAL A 14 0.83 0.97 -18.70
N ALA A 15 -0.17 0.17 -18.33
CA ALA A 15 -1.52 0.25 -18.87
C ALA A 15 -2.56 -0.24 -17.87
N VAL A 16 -3.79 0.21 -18.05
CA VAL A 16 -4.98 -0.35 -17.39
C VAL A 16 -5.84 -0.97 -18.48
N CYS A 17 -6.16 -2.24 -18.34
CA CYS A 17 -6.97 -2.99 -19.28
C CYS A 17 -8.47 -2.70 -19.05
N GLU A 18 -9.28 -2.83 -20.11
CA GLU A 18 -10.72 -2.52 -20.07
C GLU A 18 -11.51 -3.42 -19.10
N ASP A 19 -11.06 -4.65 -18.89
CA ASP A 19 -11.62 -5.64 -17.98
C ASP A 19 -11.28 -5.39 -16.49
N GLY A 20 -10.50 -4.34 -16.21
CA GLY A 20 -10.00 -4.02 -14.87
C GLY A 20 -8.68 -4.69 -14.53
N GLY A 21 -8.04 -5.37 -15.47
CA GLY A 21 -6.63 -5.75 -15.41
C GLY A 21 -5.71 -4.54 -15.48
N TYR A 22 -4.44 -4.74 -15.18
CA TYR A 22 -3.42 -3.72 -15.34
C TYR A 22 -2.07 -4.35 -15.63
N VAL A 23 -1.26 -3.66 -16.42
CA VAL A 23 0.09 -4.07 -16.81
C VAL A 23 1.08 -3.16 -16.10
N MET A 24 2.09 -3.76 -15.47
CA MET A 24 3.14 -3.04 -14.77
C MET A 24 4.50 -3.44 -15.33
N GLU A 25 5.48 -2.58 -15.09
CA GLU A 25 6.89 -2.92 -15.22
C GLU A 25 7.20 -4.25 -14.53
N ARG A 26 7.91 -5.13 -15.25
CA ARG A 26 8.48 -6.34 -14.65
C ARG A 26 9.73 -5.94 -13.88
N LEU A 27 9.71 -6.16 -12.58
CA LEU A 27 10.88 -5.93 -11.73
C LEU A 27 11.80 -7.14 -11.79
N ASP A 28 13.09 -6.89 -12.01
CA ASP A 28 14.15 -7.88 -11.79
C ASP A 28 14.56 -7.85 -10.32
N ALA A 29 13.76 -8.53 -9.49
CA ALA A 29 13.85 -8.45 -8.05
C ALA A 29 13.33 -9.74 -7.40
N ASP A 30 14.02 -10.17 -6.35
CA ASP A 30 13.66 -11.36 -5.60
C ASP A 30 12.77 -11.03 -4.40
N ARG A 31 12.04 -12.03 -3.91
CA ARG A 31 11.34 -11.92 -2.63
C ARG A 31 12.35 -11.68 -1.52
N MET A 32 12.00 -10.84 -0.56
CA MET A 32 12.77 -10.76 0.68
C MET A 32 13.00 -12.17 1.26
N PRO A 33 14.26 -12.55 1.55
CA PRO A 33 14.62 -13.90 1.97
C PRO A 33 13.90 -14.28 3.26
N HIS A 34 13.49 -15.54 3.38
CA HIS A 34 12.79 -16.03 4.57
C HIS A 34 13.70 -16.14 5.79
N LEU A 35 15.00 -16.39 5.56
CA LEU A 35 15.99 -16.64 6.61
C LEU A 35 16.44 -15.34 7.27
N ARG A 36 16.46 -15.35 8.60
CA ARG A 36 16.86 -14.23 9.45
C ARG A 36 18.31 -13.79 9.20
N HIS A 37 19.23 -14.75 9.02
CA HIS A 37 20.66 -14.52 8.77
C HIS A 37 20.95 -14.20 7.29
N SER A 38 20.02 -13.53 6.62
CA SER A 38 20.20 -13.13 5.22
C SER A 38 21.09 -11.90 5.10
N ALA A 39 21.65 -11.68 3.91
CA ALA A 39 22.53 -10.57 3.58
C ALA A 39 21.86 -9.18 3.58
N LEU A 40 20.65 -9.04 4.14
CA LEU A 40 19.97 -7.75 4.19
C LEU A 40 20.67 -6.82 5.20
N SER A 41 21.27 -5.76 4.68
CA SER A 41 22.02 -4.80 5.46
C SER A 41 21.11 -3.85 6.23
N PRO A 42 21.61 -3.18 7.30
CA PRO A 42 20.91 -2.04 7.91
C PRO A 42 20.50 -0.97 6.90
N ALA A 43 21.36 -0.69 5.90
CA ALA A 43 21.07 0.28 4.84
C ALA A 43 19.83 -0.08 4.01
N PHE A 44 19.56 -1.37 3.76
CA PHE A 44 18.31 -1.81 3.11
C PHE A 44 17.08 -1.35 3.89
N PHE A 45 17.11 -1.47 5.22
CA PHE A 45 15.99 -1.07 6.07
C PHE A 45 15.85 0.46 6.13
N ASP A 46 16.97 1.18 6.15
CA ASP A 46 16.93 2.65 6.12
C ASP A 46 16.34 3.16 4.79
N GLU A 47 16.74 2.58 3.66
CA GLU A 47 16.13 2.88 2.36
C GLU A 47 14.64 2.49 2.32
N LEU A 48 14.28 1.32 2.86
CA LEU A 48 12.89 0.87 2.92
C LEU A 48 12.02 1.85 3.71
N LEU A 49 12.51 2.33 4.85
CA LEU A 49 11.82 3.33 5.64
C LEU A 49 11.67 4.63 4.86
N GLY A 50 12.73 5.07 4.18
CA GLY A 50 12.70 6.25 3.30
C GLY A 50 11.61 6.15 2.23
N GLU A 51 11.52 5.01 1.54
CA GLU A 51 10.49 4.76 0.52
C GLU A 51 9.07 4.73 1.09
N ILE A 52 8.88 4.13 2.26
CA ILE A 52 7.59 4.13 2.96
C ILE A 52 7.18 5.56 3.31
N GLN A 53 8.10 6.37 3.84
CA GLN A 53 7.84 7.76 4.18
C GLN A 53 7.59 8.63 2.94
N ALA A 54 8.32 8.40 1.85
CA ALA A 54 8.13 9.08 0.58
C ALA A 54 6.76 8.76 -0.04
N MET A 55 6.28 7.52 0.11
CA MET A 55 4.92 7.10 -0.26
C MET A 55 3.88 7.81 0.63
N HIS A 56 4.10 7.86 1.94
CA HIS A 56 3.22 8.57 2.88
C HIS A 56 3.13 10.06 2.57
N ALA A 57 4.24 10.71 2.23
CA ALA A 57 4.29 12.13 1.85
C ALA A 57 3.42 12.43 0.61
N ARG A 58 3.26 11.45 -0.30
CA ARG A 58 2.36 11.53 -1.46
C ARG A 58 0.89 11.23 -1.12
N GLY A 59 0.56 11.14 0.17
CA GLY A 59 -0.78 10.85 0.65
C GLY A 59 -1.23 9.43 0.31
N VAL A 60 -0.31 8.48 0.28
CA VAL A 60 -0.61 7.05 0.04
C VAL A 60 -0.08 6.26 1.23
N ALA A 61 -0.92 5.40 1.82
CA ALA A 61 -0.48 4.39 2.76
C ALA A 61 -0.75 3.02 2.14
N HIS A 62 0.18 2.08 2.25
CA HIS A 62 0.09 0.80 1.56
C HIS A 62 -0.91 -0.14 2.25
N GLY A 63 -0.90 -0.21 3.58
CA GLY A 63 -1.85 -0.99 4.37
C GLY A 63 -1.59 -2.50 4.45
N ASP A 64 -0.59 -3.04 3.75
CA ASP A 64 -0.19 -4.46 3.83
C ASP A 64 1.32 -4.65 3.53
N LEU A 65 2.20 -3.85 4.16
CA LEU A 65 3.67 -3.96 4.01
C LEU A 65 4.26 -5.18 4.73
N ARG A 66 3.83 -6.37 4.32
CA ARG A 66 4.40 -7.64 4.78
C ARG A 66 5.57 -8.01 3.88
N ARG A 67 6.43 -8.90 4.34
CA ARG A 67 7.56 -9.47 3.56
C ARG A 67 7.18 -9.86 2.13
N LYS A 68 5.99 -10.47 1.94
CA LYS A 68 5.46 -10.88 0.63
C LYS A 68 5.17 -9.72 -0.34
N ASN A 69 5.19 -8.47 0.10
CA ASN A 69 4.90 -7.28 -0.72
C ASN A 69 6.14 -6.38 -0.84
N ILE A 70 7.31 -6.88 -0.42
CA ILE A 70 8.59 -6.21 -0.52
C ILE A 70 9.53 -7.14 -1.27
N LEU A 71 10.15 -6.62 -2.32
CA LEU A 71 11.17 -7.29 -3.11
C LEU A 71 12.54 -6.63 -2.88
N VAL A 72 13.58 -7.37 -3.20
CA VAL A 72 14.98 -6.92 -3.18
C VAL A 72 15.45 -6.92 -4.62
N SER A 73 15.76 -5.73 -5.13
CA SER A 73 16.25 -5.55 -6.49
C SER A 73 17.57 -6.28 -6.69
N ALA A 74 17.69 -7.10 -7.74
CA ALA A 74 18.90 -7.86 -8.01
C ALA A 74 20.10 -6.93 -8.35
N ALA A 75 19.82 -5.82 -9.02
CA ALA A 75 20.83 -4.91 -9.55
C ALA A 75 21.51 -4.05 -8.47
N ASP A 76 20.75 -3.54 -7.50
CA ASP A 76 21.20 -2.52 -6.53
C ASP A 76 20.87 -2.88 -5.07
N GLN A 77 20.30 -4.06 -4.83
CA GLN A 77 19.86 -4.52 -3.50
C GLN A 77 18.84 -3.60 -2.83
N ARG A 78 18.16 -2.73 -3.58
CA ARG A 78 17.19 -1.77 -3.03
C ARG A 78 15.80 -2.37 -2.86
N PRO A 79 15.00 -1.85 -1.90
CA PRO A 79 13.63 -2.31 -1.70
C PRO A 79 12.71 -1.89 -2.85
N LYS A 80 11.90 -2.83 -3.34
CA LYS A 80 10.75 -2.54 -4.21
C LYS A 80 9.45 -2.92 -3.52
N LEU A 81 8.45 -2.06 -3.59
CA LEU A 81 7.14 -2.23 -2.98
C LEU A 81 6.13 -2.66 -4.05
N ILE A 82 5.35 -3.71 -3.77
CA ILE A 82 4.37 -4.27 -4.71
C ILE A 82 3.03 -4.53 -4.05
N ASP A 83 2.00 -4.81 -4.86
CA ASP A 83 0.64 -5.11 -4.40
C ASP A 83 -0.02 -3.99 -3.57
N TYR A 84 -0.42 -2.94 -4.28
CA TYR A 84 -1.16 -1.80 -3.70
C TYR A 84 -2.67 -2.06 -3.62
N GLY A 85 -3.12 -3.32 -3.66
CA GLY A 85 -4.55 -3.66 -3.65
C GLY A 85 -5.30 -3.16 -2.41
N THR A 86 -4.59 -2.96 -1.30
CA THR A 86 -5.10 -2.49 0.00
C THR A 86 -4.76 -1.04 0.32
N ALA A 87 -4.12 -0.32 -0.61
CA ALA A 87 -3.63 1.03 -0.36
C ALA A 87 -4.78 2.01 -0.05
N ILE A 88 -4.55 2.88 0.94
CA ILE A 88 -5.46 3.96 1.33
C ILE A 88 -4.88 5.29 0.87
N LEU A 89 -5.70 6.08 0.19
CA LEU A 89 -5.34 7.42 -0.30
C LEU A 89 -5.87 8.49 0.66
N LEU A 90 -5.03 9.46 0.98
CA LEU A 90 -5.43 10.70 1.65
C LEU A 90 -6.25 11.55 0.64
N PRO A 91 -7.52 11.86 0.92
CA PRO A 91 -8.29 12.74 0.04
C PRO A 91 -7.72 14.16 0.04
N ALA A 92 -7.81 14.86 -1.10
CA ALA A 92 -7.43 16.27 -1.15
C ALA A 92 -8.35 17.10 -0.24
N GLY A 93 -7.80 18.06 0.50
CA GLY A 93 -8.58 18.89 1.43
C GLY A 93 -9.21 18.11 2.58
N ALA A 94 -8.69 16.93 2.93
CA ALA A 94 -9.27 16.10 3.98
C ALA A 94 -9.06 16.70 5.37
N GLY A 95 -10.16 17.11 6.01
CA GLY A 95 -10.19 17.40 7.44
C GLY A 95 -9.88 16.17 8.31
N TRP A 96 -9.76 16.37 9.62
CA TRP A 96 -9.22 15.37 10.54
C TRP A 96 -9.95 14.01 10.50
N LEU A 97 -11.29 13.97 10.38
CA LEU A 97 -12.08 12.74 10.31
C LEU A 97 -11.79 11.93 9.04
N ARG A 98 -11.80 12.59 7.88
CA ARG A 98 -11.61 11.94 6.57
C ARG A 98 -10.19 11.40 6.39
N SER A 99 -9.24 11.97 7.11
CA SER A 99 -7.85 11.54 7.15
C SER A 99 -7.60 10.37 8.11
N TYR A 100 -8.58 9.97 8.94
CA TYR A 100 -8.40 8.92 9.94
C TYR A 100 -8.00 7.55 9.35
N PRO A 101 -8.67 7.00 8.32
CA PRO A 101 -8.29 5.69 7.76
C PRO A 101 -6.87 5.69 7.21
N TRP A 102 -6.47 6.78 6.54
CA TRP A 102 -5.11 6.95 6.04
C TRP A 102 -4.09 7.01 7.19
N ARG A 103 -4.36 7.75 8.27
CA ARG A 103 -3.49 7.79 9.45
C ARG A 103 -3.32 6.41 10.08
N GLN A 104 -4.39 5.60 10.16
CA GLN A 104 -4.30 4.24 10.68
C GLN A 104 -3.48 3.32 9.75
N ALA A 105 -3.72 3.37 8.45
CA ALA A 105 -2.94 2.60 7.48
C ALA A 105 -1.44 2.97 7.54
N ARG A 106 -1.12 4.26 7.66
CA ARG A 106 0.26 4.74 7.87
C ARG A 106 0.89 4.18 9.15
N ARG A 107 0.14 4.12 10.26
CA ARG A 107 0.63 3.49 11.50
C ARG A 107 0.89 2.00 11.33
N ILE A 108 0.00 1.29 10.61
CA ILE A 108 0.15 -0.13 10.31
C ILE A 108 1.39 -0.39 9.42
N ASP A 109 1.63 0.45 8.43
CA ASP A 109 2.83 0.39 7.59
C ASP A 109 4.12 0.48 8.43
N LEU A 110 4.20 1.49 9.31
CA LEU A 110 5.36 1.70 10.18
C LEU A 110 5.54 0.58 11.21
N LEU A 111 4.44 0.06 11.77
CA LEU A 111 4.45 -1.11 12.64
C LEU A 111 5.02 -2.34 11.92
N HIS A 112 4.59 -2.61 10.68
CA HIS A 112 5.09 -3.75 9.92
C HIS A 112 6.55 -3.60 9.55
N TYR A 113 6.98 -2.40 9.18
CA TYR A 113 8.39 -2.09 8.97
C TYR A 113 9.22 -2.40 10.23
N ALA A 114 8.81 -1.89 11.40
CA ALA A 114 9.53 -2.13 12.65
C ALA A 114 9.58 -3.62 13.01
N LYS A 115 8.51 -4.39 12.75
CA LYS A 115 8.50 -5.85 12.94
C LYS A 115 9.48 -6.57 12.01
N LEU A 116 9.58 -6.14 10.75
CA LEU A 116 10.54 -6.70 9.81
C LEU A 116 11.97 -6.39 10.28
N LYS A 117 12.28 -5.13 10.59
CA LYS A 117 13.61 -4.73 11.09
C LYS A 117 13.97 -5.48 12.38
N GLN A 118 13.04 -5.62 13.33
CA GLN A 118 13.23 -6.40 14.55
C GLN A 118 13.59 -7.86 14.28
N TYR A 119 12.93 -8.46 13.28
CA TYR A 119 13.15 -9.85 12.92
C TYR A 119 14.54 -10.05 12.33
N TYR A 120 14.91 -9.30 11.28
CA TYR A 120 16.18 -9.48 10.56
C TYR A 120 17.39 -8.89 11.31
N LEU A 121 17.22 -7.75 11.99
CA LEU A 121 18.28 -7.00 12.65
C LEU A 121 17.94 -6.78 14.13
N PRO A 122 17.91 -7.85 14.96
CA PRO A 122 17.64 -7.71 16.38
C PRO A 122 18.60 -6.73 17.04
N GLY A 123 18.08 -5.85 17.89
CA GLY A 123 18.88 -4.85 18.61
C GLY A 123 19.20 -3.58 17.81
N SER A 124 18.86 -3.51 16.52
CA SER A 124 19.10 -2.32 15.68
C SER A 124 17.96 -1.29 15.69
N LEU A 125 16.89 -1.56 16.43
CA LEU A 125 15.73 -0.66 16.46
C LEU A 125 16.08 0.64 17.17
N ASP A 126 15.70 1.77 16.58
CA ASP A 126 15.74 3.06 17.24
C ASP A 126 14.55 3.25 18.21
N GLU A 127 14.54 4.35 18.95
CA GLU A 127 13.48 4.65 19.91
C GLU A 127 12.12 4.88 19.26
N ARG A 128 12.06 5.43 18.05
CA ARG A 128 10.80 5.68 17.33
C ARG A 128 10.22 4.38 16.80
N GLU A 129 11.07 3.50 16.29
CA GLU A 129 10.70 2.17 15.81
C GLU A 129 10.19 1.29 16.96
N ARG A 130 10.82 1.37 18.14
CA ARG A 130 10.30 0.72 19.37
C ARG A 130 8.92 1.24 19.75
N ARG A 131 8.69 2.55 19.68
CA ARG A 131 7.36 3.13 19.94
C ARG A 131 6.31 2.64 18.95
N TRP A 132 6.65 2.51 17.66
CA TRP A 132 5.71 1.94 16.68
C TRP A 132 5.30 0.50 17.02
N LEU A 133 6.21 -0.30 17.58
CA LEU A 133 5.88 -1.65 18.07
C LEU A 133 4.97 -1.61 19.30
N ALA A 134 5.23 -0.70 20.25
CA ALA A 134 4.46 -0.54 21.47
C ALA A 134 3.03 -0.02 21.18
N ASP A 135 2.90 0.93 20.26
CA ASP A 135 1.67 1.60 19.85
C ASP A 135 0.86 0.80 18.81
N ALA A 136 1.09 -0.51 18.71
CA ALA A 136 0.34 -1.38 17.81
C ALA A 136 -1.18 -1.21 18.09
N PRO A 137 -1.99 -0.83 17.07
CA PRO A 137 -3.41 -0.58 17.29
C PRO A 137 -4.08 -1.77 17.96
N TRP A 138 -4.95 -1.52 18.95
CA TRP A 138 -5.55 -2.58 19.76
C TRP A 138 -6.24 -3.67 18.92
N HIS A 139 -6.90 -3.31 17.80
CA HIS A 139 -7.54 -4.24 16.87
C HIS A 139 -6.56 -5.05 16.01
N TYR A 140 -5.29 -4.65 15.96
CA TYR A 140 -4.19 -5.42 15.38
C TYR A 140 -3.64 -6.45 16.40
N ARG A 141 -3.75 -6.16 17.70
CA ARG A 141 -3.33 -7.06 18.79
C ARG A 141 -4.34 -8.19 19.07
N ILE A 142 -5.59 -8.02 18.65
CA ILE A 142 -6.62 -9.05 18.80
C ILE A 142 -6.60 -9.97 17.57
N GLY A 143 -6.44 -11.28 17.81
CA GLY A 143 -6.46 -12.33 16.78
C GLY A 143 -7.75 -12.37 15.94
N GLY A 144 -7.79 -13.30 14.98
CA GLY A 144 -8.74 -13.38 13.84
C GLY A 144 -10.25 -13.19 14.10
N LEU A 145 -10.70 -13.20 15.36
CA LEU A 145 -12.08 -13.02 15.81
C LEU A 145 -12.74 -11.70 15.37
N TRP A 146 -12.01 -10.59 15.30
CA TRP A 146 -12.61 -9.29 14.92
C TRP A 146 -12.41 -8.92 13.45
N ARG A 147 -11.55 -9.63 12.72
CA ARG A 147 -11.38 -9.47 11.27
C ARG A 147 -12.69 -9.74 10.55
N GLU A 148 -13.48 -10.69 11.04
CA GLU A 148 -14.78 -11.02 10.47
C GLU A 148 -15.87 -9.99 10.81
N ARG A 149 -15.82 -9.38 11.99
CA ARG A 149 -16.92 -8.56 12.51
C ARG A 149 -16.88 -7.09 12.07
N PHE A 150 -15.69 -6.52 11.88
CA PHE A 150 -15.54 -5.12 11.47
C PHE A 150 -14.98 -4.90 10.06
N TYR A 151 -14.12 -5.80 9.55
CA TYR A 151 -13.48 -5.60 8.24
C TYR A 151 -14.21 -6.29 7.08
N ARG A 152 -14.98 -7.36 7.33
CA ARG A 152 -15.79 -8.05 6.31
C ARG A 152 -16.92 -7.18 5.71
N PRO A 153 -17.63 -6.31 6.47
CA PRO A 153 -18.57 -5.38 5.86
C PRO A 153 -17.89 -4.17 5.18
N LEU A 154 -16.62 -3.91 5.50
CA LEU A 154 -15.81 -2.84 4.90
C LEU A 154 -14.93 -3.33 3.74
N LYS A 155 -15.34 -4.39 3.03
CA LYS A 155 -14.69 -4.81 1.78
C LYS A 155 -15.05 -3.81 0.67
N TRP A 156 -14.15 -2.86 0.44
CA TRP A 156 -14.15 -1.87 -0.66
C TRP A 156 -14.35 -2.46 -2.08
N ARG A 157 -14.35 -3.80 -2.21
CA ARG A 157 -14.77 -4.54 -3.42
C ARG A 157 -16.23 -4.29 -3.81
N ASN A 158 -17.11 -4.01 -2.84
CA ASN A 158 -18.52 -3.71 -3.09
C ASN A 158 -18.75 -2.24 -3.47
N ILE A 159 -17.91 -1.31 -3.00
CA ILE A 159 -17.99 0.11 -3.37
C ILE A 159 -17.66 0.29 -4.85
N ARG A 160 -16.62 -0.36 -5.39
CA ARG A 160 -16.33 -0.31 -6.84
C ARG A 160 -17.47 -0.86 -7.70
N LYS A 161 -18.10 -1.97 -7.26
CA LYS A 161 -19.30 -2.52 -7.94
C LYS A 161 -20.51 -1.60 -7.82
N ALA A 162 -20.71 -0.97 -6.66
CA ALA A 162 -21.79 -0.02 -6.41
C ALA A 162 -21.60 1.28 -7.23
N PHE A 163 -20.39 1.82 -7.30
CA PHE A 163 -20.05 2.97 -8.14
C PHE A 163 -20.20 2.65 -9.63
N ARG A 164 -19.79 1.46 -10.08
CA ARG A 164 -20.01 1.02 -11.47
C ARG A 164 -21.50 0.89 -11.79
N LYS A 165 -22.30 0.32 -10.88
CA LYS A 165 -23.77 0.23 -11.02
C LYS A 165 -24.44 1.60 -11.01
N LEU A 166 -24.02 2.51 -10.12
CA LEU A 166 -24.54 3.86 -10.02
C LEU A 166 -24.22 4.67 -11.29
N ARG A 167 -22.99 4.59 -11.78
CA ARG A 167 -22.56 5.25 -13.03
C ARG A 167 -23.30 4.71 -14.25
N ALA A 168 -23.55 3.40 -14.31
CA ALA A 168 -24.37 2.78 -15.36
C ALA A 168 -25.86 3.17 -15.27
N ARG A 169 -26.40 3.33 -14.06
CA ARG A 169 -27.78 3.77 -13.83
C ARG A 169 -27.97 5.25 -14.19
N LEU A 170 -26.99 6.10 -13.86
CA LEU A 170 -26.97 7.51 -14.26
C LEU A 170 -26.82 7.66 -15.79
N ALA A 171 -25.99 6.84 -16.44
CA ALA A 171 -25.88 6.84 -17.91
C ALA A 171 -27.18 6.44 -18.63
N ARG A 172 -28.03 5.60 -18.00
CA ARG A 172 -29.37 5.27 -18.53
C ARG A 172 -30.40 6.36 -18.28
N LEU A 173 -30.32 7.05 -17.14
CA LEU A 173 -31.27 8.09 -16.76
C LEU A 173 -31.03 9.43 -17.47
N PHE A 174 -29.77 9.74 -17.77
CA PHE A 174 -29.38 11.03 -18.34
C PHE A 174 -28.89 10.96 -19.78
N GLY A 175 -28.90 9.77 -20.40
CA GLY A 175 -28.36 9.54 -21.73
C GLY A 175 -26.83 9.68 -21.78
N ALA A 176 -26.15 8.79 -22.51
CA ALA A 176 -24.72 8.95 -22.73
C ALA A 176 -24.47 10.20 -23.60
N PRO A 177 -23.48 11.05 -23.30
CA PRO A 177 -23.12 12.15 -24.19
C PRO A 177 -22.68 11.57 -25.54
N LYS A 178 -23.32 12.02 -26.63
CA LYS A 178 -22.95 11.66 -27.99
C LYS A 178 -21.50 12.11 -28.24
N ARG A 179 -20.64 11.17 -28.65
CA ARG A 179 -19.30 11.51 -29.16
C ARG A 179 -19.46 12.37 -30.42
N PRO A 180 -18.68 13.45 -30.61
CA PRO A 180 -18.65 14.15 -31.87
C PRO A 180 -18.09 13.22 -32.96
N LYS A 181 -18.72 13.23 -34.13
CA LYS A 181 -18.18 12.60 -35.34
C LYS A 181 -16.93 13.37 -35.75
N SER A 182 -15.86 12.64 -36.04
CA SER A 182 -14.71 13.16 -36.77
C SER A 182 -15.08 13.14 -38.25
N ASP A 183 -15.05 14.32 -38.88
CA ASP A 183 -14.78 14.48 -40.31
C ASP A 183 -13.29 14.83 -40.46
#